data_AF-A0A251TB86-F1
#
_entry.id   AF-A0A251TB86-F1
#
_cell.length_a   1.000
_cell.length_b   1.000
_cell.length_c   1.000
_cell.angle_alpha   90.00
_cell.angle_beta   90.00
_cell.angle_gamma   90.00
#
_symmetry.space_group_name_H-M   'P 1'
#
loop_
_entity.id
_entity.type
_entity.pdbx_description
1 polymer ?
#
loop_
_entity_poly.entity_id
_entity_poly.type
_entity_poly.pdbx_seq_one_letter_code
_entity_poly.pdbx_strand_id
1 'polypeptide(L)'
;MKAVANQAVSVAIDAGGSDFQFYSQGVFTGKCGTELNHGVAVVGYDAIEAGLKYWIAKNSWVGEWGENGYIRMQRGVPDKNGLYGIAMEASYPVKSSHTNPYGSPLIKDEL
;
A
#
# COMPACT_ATOMS: atom_id res chain seq x y z
N MET A 1 1.40 12.16 3.84
CA MET A 1 0.42 11.89 4.93
C MET A 1 -0.98 12.41 4.60
N LYS A 2 -1.13 13.67 4.14
CA LYS A 2 -2.46 14.24 3.87
C LYS A 2 -3.34 13.38 2.93
N ALA A 3 -2.78 12.75 1.90
CA ALA A 3 -3.55 11.92 0.96
C ALA A 3 -4.19 10.69 1.64
N VAL A 4 -3.40 9.89 2.38
CA VAL A 4 -3.88 8.64 3.04
C VAL A 4 -4.95 8.91 4.09
N ALA A 5 -4.95 10.10 4.70
CA ALA A 5 -5.99 10.50 5.65
C ALA A 5 -7.37 10.73 4.99
N ASN A 6 -7.40 10.94 3.67
CA ASN A 6 -8.65 11.17 2.93
C ASN A 6 -9.15 9.90 2.22
N GLN A 7 -8.24 9.04 1.74
CA GLN A 7 -8.56 7.83 0.99
C GLN A 7 -7.36 6.91 0.88
N ALA A 8 -7.56 5.68 0.40
CA ALA A 8 -6.46 4.79 0.03
C ALA A 8 -5.63 5.40 -1.10
N VAL A 9 -4.32 5.12 -1.10
CA VAL A 9 -3.36 5.65 -2.06
C VAL A 9 -2.60 4.49 -2.70
N SER A 10 -2.61 4.42 -4.02
CA SER A 10 -1.78 3.47 -4.78
C SER A 10 -0.32 3.92 -4.71
N VAL A 11 0.59 2.99 -4.46
CA VAL A 11 2.03 3.27 -4.34
C VAL A 11 2.84 2.16 -5.02
N ALA A 12 4.02 2.51 -5.53
CA ALA A 12 5.03 1.53 -5.92
C ALA A 12 6.05 1.31 -4.80
N ILE A 13 6.56 0.08 -4.69
CA ILE A 13 7.62 -0.32 -3.78
C ILE A 13 8.63 -1.25 -4.47
N ASP A 14 9.80 -1.38 -3.89
CA ASP A 14 10.71 -2.50 -4.16
C ASP A 14 10.30 -3.71 -3.32
N ALA A 15 9.78 -4.76 -3.95
CA ALA A 15 9.39 -6.02 -3.31
C ALA A 15 10.34 -7.18 -3.66
N GLY A 16 11.52 -6.89 -4.23
CA GLY A 16 12.46 -7.90 -4.70
C GLY A 16 13.25 -8.60 -3.58
N GLY A 17 13.33 -7.99 -2.40
CA GLY A 17 14.08 -8.50 -1.26
C GLY A 17 13.39 -9.63 -0.50
N SER A 18 14.18 -10.58 0.01
CA SER A 18 13.70 -11.71 0.82
C SER A 18 12.94 -11.27 2.07
N ASP A 19 13.40 -10.19 2.73
CA ASP A 19 12.75 -9.65 3.92
C ASP A 19 11.29 -9.29 3.67
N PHE A 20 10.98 -8.72 2.49
CA PHE A 20 9.61 -8.40 2.09
C PHE A 20 8.85 -9.68 1.71
N GLN A 21 9.45 -10.56 0.91
CA GLN A 21 8.79 -11.77 0.42
C GLN A 21 8.33 -12.69 1.56
N PHE A 22 9.13 -12.81 2.62
CA PHE A 22 8.84 -13.67 3.77
C PHE A 22 8.24 -12.93 4.98
N TYR A 23 7.79 -11.69 4.80
CA TYR A 23 7.08 -10.97 5.85
C TYR A 23 5.83 -11.75 6.29
N SER A 24 5.66 -11.93 7.60
CA SER A 24 4.45 -12.54 8.19
C SER A 24 3.73 -11.62 9.16
N GLN A 25 4.44 -10.89 10.02
CA GLN A 25 3.82 -10.05 11.05
C GLN A 25 4.75 -8.97 11.58
N GLY A 26 4.18 -8.01 12.31
CA GLY A 26 4.91 -6.94 13.00
C GLY A 26 5.11 -5.71 12.12
N VAL A 27 5.75 -4.67 12.69
CA VAL A 27 6.16 -3.51 11.90
C VAL A 27 7.43 -3.86 11.13
N PHE A 28 7.30 -3.90 9.81
CA PHE A 28 8.36 -4.20 8.88
C PHE A 28 9.38 -3.05 8.83
N THR A 29 10.64 -3.39 9.12
CA THR A 29 11.80 -2.49 9.21
C THR A 29 12.99 -3.02 8.39
N GLY A 30 12.70 -3.91 7.42
CA GLY A 30 13.71 -4.60 6.60
C GLY A 30 14.63 -3.65 5.83
N LYS A 31 15.78 -4.18 5.40
CA LYS A 31 16.75 -3.40 4.62
C LYS A 31 16.33 -3.34 3.15
N CYS A 32 16.26 -2.14 2.60
CA CYS A 32 15.65 -1.91 1.30
C CYS A 32 16.58 -1.32 0.25
N GLY A 33 16.31 -1.65 -1.01
CA GLY A 33 16.59 -0.80 -2.16
C GLY A 33 15.41 0.13 -2.46
N THR A 34 15.50 0.84 -3.58
CA THR A 34 14.43 1.70 -4.13
C THR A 34 14.19 1.42 -5.60
N GLU A 35 14.48 0.19 -6.05
CA GLU A 35 14.24 -0.28 -7.40
C GLU A 35 12.78 -0.74 -7.52
N LEU A 36 11.89 0.23 -7.76
CA LEU A 36 10.44 0.01 -7.76
C LEU A 36 10.05 -1.09 -8.77
N ASN A 37 9.39 -2.14 -8.29
CA ASN A 37 9.03 -3.31 -9.09
C ASN A 37 7.63 -3.87 -8.77
N HIS A 38 6.96 -3.35 -7.74
CA HIS A 38 5.67 -3.88 -7.29
C HIS A 38 4.70 -2.79 -6.86
N GLY A 39 3.41 -2.95 -7.20
CA GLY A 39 2.35 -2.03 -6.85
C GLY A 39 1.50 -2.52 -5.69
N VAL A 40 1.29 -1.67 -4.69
CA VAL A 40 0.42 -1.93 -3.53
C VAL A 40 -0.47 -0.72 -3.22
N ALA A 41 -1.37 -0.84 -2.26
CA ALA A 41 -2.20 0.28 -1.82
C ALA A 41 -2.03 0.56 -0.32
N VAL A 42 -1.64 1.77 0.04
CA VAL A 42 -1.66 2.23 1.43
C VAL A 42 -3.09 2.57 1.81
N VAL A 43 -3.63 1.83 2.78
CA VAL A 43 -5.03 1.95 3.24
C VAL A 43 -5.16 2.62 4.61
N GLY A 44 -4.04 2.86 5.28
CA GLY A 44 -4.03 3.50 6.59
C GLY A 44 -2.62 3.74 7.12
N TYR A 45 -2.55 4.32 8.31
CA TYR A 45 -1.33 4.52 9.07
C TYR A 45 -1.63 4.54 10.55
N ASP A 46 -0.65 4.19 11.36
CA ASP A 46 -0.76 4.29 12.80
C ASP A 46 0.63 4.39 13.45
N ALA A 47 0.71 4.21 14.76
CA ALA A 47 1.91 4.01 15.53
C ALA A 47 1.67 3.02 16.67
N ILE A 48 2.70 2.25 17.05
CA ILE A 48 2.66 1.49 18.30
C ILE A 48 2.93 2.42 19.49
N GLU A 49 2.61 1.99 20.72
CA GLU A 49 2.78 2.77 21.96
C GLU A 49 4.22 3.28 22.17
N ALA A 50 5.23 2.52 21.73
CA ALA A 50 6.63 2.91 21.77
C ALA A 50 7.03 4.01 20.74
N GLY A 51 6.07 4.55 19.98
CA GLY A 51 6.26 5.65 19.03
C GLY A 51 6.70 5.26 17.63
N LEU A 52 6.88 3.95 17.35
CA LEU A 52 7.20 3.47 16.00
C LEU A 52 5.98 3.59 15.09
N LYS A 53 6.08 4.52 14.13
CA LYS A 53 5.04 4.84 13.14
C LYS A 53 5.09 3.86 11.98
N TYR A 54 3.93 3.49 11.42
CA TYR A 54 3.83 2.64 10.25
C TYR A 54 2.74 3.05 9.27
N TRP A 55 2.88 2.60 8.03
CA TRP A 55 1.85 2.51 7.00
C TRP A 55 1.19 1.13 7.07
N ILE A 56 -0.10 1.05 6.76
CA ILE A 56 -0.80 -0.20 6.52
C ILE A 56 -0.99 -0.31 5.01
N ALA A 57 -0.28 -1.25 4.37
CA ALA A 57 -0.36 -1.46 2.94
C ALA A 57 -1.04 -2.81 2.64
N LYS A 58 -2.00 -2.79 1.72
CA LYS A 58 -2.67 -3.96 1.18
C LYS A 58 -1.86 -4.49 0.00
N ASN A 59 -1.46 -5.75 0.06
CA ASN A 59 -0.78 -6.46 -1.01
C ASN A 59 -1.79 -7.19 -1.91
N SER A 60 -1.33 -7.66 -3.07
CA SER A 60 -2.09 -8.42 -4.06
C SER A 60 -1.79 -9.91 -4.06
N TRP A 61 -0.91 -10.37 -3.17
CA TRP A 61 -0.61 -11.79 -2.99
C TRP A 61 -1.72 -12.43 -2.14
N VAL A 62 -2.41 -13.41 -2.72
CA VAL A 62 -3.53 -14.13 -2.10
C VAL A 62 -3.00 -15.05 -1.00
N GLY A 63 -3.85 -15.42 -0.03
CA GLY A 63 -3.55 -16.45 0.97
C GLY A 63 -3.05 -15.88 2.30
N GLU A 64 -2.11 -16.59 2.92
CA GLU A 64 -1.60 -16.34 4.29
C GLU A 64 -0.38 -15.40 4.34
N TRP A 65 -0.09 -14.66 3.26
CA TRP A 65 1.04 -13.74 3.25
C TRP A 65 0.80 -12.56 4.20
N GLY A 66 1.81 -12.22 5.00
CA GLY A 66 1.73 -11.11 5.93
C GLY A 66 0.57 -11.22 6.92
N GLU A 67 0.03 -10.08 7.30
CA GLU A 67 -1.06 -9.96 8.26
C GLU A 67 -2.40 -10.02 7.51
N ASN A 68 -2.79 -11.21 7.05
CA ASN A 68 -3.97 -11.44 6.21
C ASN A 68 -3.92 -10.66 4.87
N GLY A 69 -2.78 -10.68 4.18
CA GLY A 69 -2.56 -9.96 2.93
C GLY A 69 -2.13 -8.49 3.10
N TYR A 70 -1.91 -8.05 4.34
CA TYR A 70 -1.43 -6.70 4.65
C TYR A 70 -0.01 -6.72 5.21
N ILE A 71 0.65 -5.57 5.13
CA ILE A 71 1.94 -5.33 5.75
C ILE A 71 1.93 -3.98 6.47
N ARG A 72 2.51 -3.96 7.67
CA ARG A 72 2.77 -2.72 8.41
C ARG A 72 4.18 -2.23 8.13
N MET A 73 4.37 -1.30 7.19
CA MET A 73 5.70 -0.81 6.80
C MET A 73 6.11 0.40 7.63
N GLN A 74 7.34 0.43 8.15
CA GLN A 74 7.82 1.57 8.94
C GLN A 74 7.67 2.89 8.17
N ARG A 75 7.15 3.90 8.89
CA ARG A 75 6.87 5.23 8.36
C ARG A 75 7.72 6.28 9.04
N GLY A 76 8.12 7.30 8.28
CA GLY A 76 8.94 8.39 8.80
C GLY A 76 10.39 7.98 9.01
N VAL A 77 10.90 7.08 8.16
CA VAL A 77 12.33 6.77 8.08
C VAL A 77 13.11 8.01 7.60
N PRO A 78 14.44 8.10 7.88
CA PRO A 78 15.25 9.24 7.43
C PRO A 78 15.31 9.39 5.91
N ASP A 79 15.18 8.29 5.16
CA ASP A 79 15.12 8.34 3.70
C ASP A 79 13.83 9.00 3.22
N LYS A 80 13.96 10.08 2.44
CA LYS A 80 12.86 10.82 1.83
C LYS A 80 12.02 9.98 0.86
N ASN A 81 12.60 8.92 0.29
CA ASN A 81 11.92 7.99 -0.59
C ASN A 81 10.99 7.05 0.20
N GLY A 82 11.10 7.02 1.53
CA GLY A 82 10.40 6.09 2.39
C GLY A 82 10.98 4.67 2.31
N LEU A 83 10.56 3.81 3.24
CA LEU A 83 11.01 2.41 3.28
C LEU A 83 10.60 1.70 1.98
N TYR A 84 11.55 1.03 1.30
CA TYR A 84 11.37 0.40 -0.01
C TYR A 84 10.81 1.32 -1.11
N GLY A 85 11.03 2.63 -1.00
CA GLY A 85 10.61 3.60 -2.03
C GLY A 85 9.11 3.94 -2.01
N ILE A 86 8.38 3.59 -0.96
CA ILE A 86 6.92 3.77 -0.84
C ILE A 86 6.41 5.21 -1.05
N ALA A 87 7.29 6.21 -0.95
CA ALA A 87 6.96 7.62 -1.16
C ALA A 87 7.41 8.18 -2.52
N MET A 88 8.02 7.36 -3.39
CA MET A 88 8.54 7.79 -4.70
C MET A 88 7.44 7.97 -5.74
N GLU A 89 6.58 6.97 -5.90
CA GLU A 89 5.48 6.98 -6.87
C GLU A 89 4.16 6.67 -6.18
N ALA A 90 3.46 7.72 -5.74
CA ALA A 90 2.17 7.63 -5.08
C ALA A 90 1.10 8.37 -5.87
N SER A 91 -0.05 7.74 -6.10
CA SER A 91 -1.18 8.35 -6.80
C SER A 91 -2.52 7.88 -6.21
N TYR A 92 -3.56 8.68 -6.44
CA TYR A 92 -4.91 8.37 -5.95
C TYR A 92 -5.95 8.90 -6.94
N PRO A 93 -7.10 8.23 -7.08
CA PRO A 93 -8.19 8.72 -7.91
C PRO A 93 -8.84 9.95 -7.27
N VAL A 94 -9.42 10.80 -8.11
CA VAL A 94 -10.26 11.92 -7.67
C VAL A 94 -11.67 11.66 -8.14
N LYS A 95 -12.61 11.58 -7.18
CA LYS A 95 -14.04 11.46 -7.46
C LYS A 95 -14.75 12.71 -6.94
N SER A 96 -15.09 13.64 -7.83
CA SER A 96 -15.78 14.89 -7.48
C SER A 96 -17.31 14.75 -7.47
N SER A 97 -17.86 13.85 -8.29
CA SER A 97 -19.30 13.53 -8.27
C SER A 97 -19.63 12.53 -7.17
N HIS A 98 -20.80 12.69 -6.55
CA HIS A 98 -21.34 11.71 -5.60
C HIS A 98 -22.04 10.53 -6.31
N THR A 99 -22.39 10.70 -7.58
CA THR A 99 -23.04 9.66 -8.39
C THR A 99 -22.03 8.90 -9.23
N ASN A 100 -22.32 7.64 -9.51
CA ASN A 100 -21.71 6.93 -10.62
C ASN A 100 -22.64 7.06 -11.83
N PRO A 101 -22.11 7.07 -13.07
CA PRO A 101 -22.99 6.96 -14.23
C PRO A 101 -23.87 5.73 -14.04
N TYR A 102 -25.19 5.88 -14.26
CA TYR A 102 -26.07 4.72 -14.30
C TYR A 102 -25.47 3.77 -15.32
N GLY A 103 -25.13 2.56 -14.88
CA GLY A 103 -24.56 1.55 -15.76
C GLY A 103 -25.46 1.45 -16.99
N SER A 104 -24.87 1.50 -18.18
CA SER A 104 -25.51 0.96 -19.37
C SER A 104 -26.19 -0.35 -18.96
N PRO A 105 -27.48 -0.59 -19.30
CA PRO A 105 -28.11 -1.85 -18.99
C PRO A 105 -27.16 -2.95 -19.45
N LEU A 106 -26.88 -3.89 -18.54
CA LEU A 106 -26.09 -5.07 -18.80
C LEU A 106 -26.68 -5.78 -20.03
N ILE A 107 -26.20 -5.43 -21.23
CA ILE A 107 -26.21 -6.37 -22.34
C ILE A 107 -25.13 -7.36 -21.92
N LYS A 108 -25.58 -8.42 -21.25
CA LYS A 108 -24.78 -9.62 -21.15
C LYS A 108 -24.61 -10.08 -22.59
N ASP A 109 -23.46 -9.81 -23.18
CA ASP A 109 -23.01 -10.58 -24.33
C ASP A 109 -22.74 -12.00 -23.81
N GLU A 110 -23.82 -12.79 -23.70
CA GLU A 110 -23.73 -14.24 -23.63
C GLU A 110 -23.36 -14.71 -25.04
N LEU A 111 -22.09 -15.10 -25.20
CA LEU A 111 -21.64 -16.08 -26.18
C LEU A 111 -21.47 -17.42 -25.48
#